data_AF-A0A524EN06-F1
#
_entry.id   AF-A0A524EN06-F1
#
_cell.length_a   1.000
_cell.length_b   1.000
_cell.length_c   1.000
_cell.angle_alpha   90.00
_cell.angle_beta   90.00
_cell.angle_gamma   90.00
#
_symmetry.space_group_name_H-M   'P 1'
#
loop_
_entity.id
_entity.type
_entity.pdbx_description
1 polymer ?
#
loop_
_entity_poly.entity_id
_entity_poly.type
_entity_poly.pdbx_seq_one_letter_code
_entity_poly.pdbx_strand_id
1 'polypeptide(L)'
;MTMNKALIVAKTDLKMALEISMVKYGLIMAGAFGPIMVVLSTVGTAILVPPSEIPELMGFLAPYTASLLAIFGIMPATMISANALVGEKEQNTLEPLLCTPLTDRDLLVGKTLSSAIPCLVILFGGTLVSMIASNVALLLIGAPLVLIPDLPGLFLIFTAAPVMIFAVVAVMIIISGKVSRVYEAYQSSGAVILIFMIPMIFPLIGIEQGVPNPTVIWLTNLLTLMIAVVLFSVSWAIALGRFNRDKLISMV
;
A
#
# COMPACT_ATOMS: atom_id res chain seq x y z
N MET A 1 8.61 -13.55 23.53
CA MET A 1 9.54 -14.48 22.83
C MET A 1 9.08 -14.80 21.40
N THR A 2 7.78 -14.99 21.14
CA THR A 2 7.20 -15.23 19.79
C THR A 2 7.41 -14.08 18.79
N MET A 3 7.15 -12.83 19.20
CA MET A 3 7.32 -11.66 18.33
C MET A 3 8.76 -11.44 17.84
N ASN A 4 9.76 -11.88 18.62
CA ASN A 4 11.17 -11.81 18.20
C ASN A 4 11.48 -12.81 17.07
N LYS A 5 10.84 -13.99 17.09
CA LYS A 5 10.98 -14.99 16.03
C LYS A 5 10.33 -14.53 14.73
N ALA A 6 9.09 -14.03 14.81
CA ALA A 6 8.38 -13.48 13.65
C ALA A 6 9.14 -12.31 12.98
N LEU A 7 9.77 -11.44 13.78
CA LEU A 7 10.57 -10.33 13.25
C LEU A 7 11.85 -10.78 12.53
N ILE A 8 12.50 -11.85 13.02
CA ILE A 8 13.68 -12.43 12.35
C ILE A 8 13.29 -13.00 10.99
N VAL A 9 12.19 -13.75 10.93
CA VAL A 9 11.62 -14.24 9.67
C VAL A 9 11.32 -13.08 8.73
N ALA A 10 10.64 -12.04 9.25
CA ALA A 10 10.27 -10.90 8.44
C ALA A 10 11.48 -10.20 7.80
N LYS A 11 12.57 -10.03 8.54
CA LYS A 11 13.81 -9.42 8.04
C LYS A 11 14.49 -10.26 6.97
N THR A 12 14.55 -11.57 7.16
CA THR A 12 15.18 -12.50 6.21
C THR A 12 14.37 -12.56 4.91
N ASP A 13 13.05 -12.73 5.01
CA ASP A 13 12.14 -12.75 3.86
C ASP A 13 12.16 -11.43 3.08
N LEU A 14 12.16 -10.29 3.80
CA LEU A 14 12.28 -8.97 3.17
C LEU A 14 13.57 -8.84 2.36
N LYS A 15 14.70 -9.29 2.93
CA LYS A 15 15.99 -9.22 2.24
C LYS A 15 15.98 -10.05 0.95
N MET A 16 15.46 -11.28 1.01
CA MET A 16 15.32 -12.14 -0.16
C MET A 16 14.38 -11.54 -1.21
N ALA A 17 13.25 -10.96 -0.78
CA ALA A 17 12.30 -10.31 -1.69
C ALA A 17 12.91 -9.10 -2.41
N LEU A 18 13.78 -8.33 -1.74
CA LEU A 18 14.47 -7.17 -2.35
C LEU A 18 15.55 -7.55 -3.37
N GLU A 19 16.08 -8.77 -3.32
CA GLU A 19 17.03 -9.28 -4.32
C GLU A 19 16.33 -9.61 -5.65
N ILE A 20 15.01 -9.83 -5.63
CA ILE A 20 14.23 -10.11 -6.84
C ILE A 20 14.07 -8.82 -7.65
N SER A 21 14.67 -8.83 -8.84
CA SER A 21 14.68 -7.70 -9.77
C SER A 21 13.29 -7.07 -9.98
N MET A 22 12.27 -7.90 -10.21
CA MET A 22 10.89 -7.46 -10.43
C MET A 22 10.33 -6.71 -9.22
N VAL A 23 10.49 -7.27 -8.02
CA VAL A 23 10.02 -6.67 -6.76
C VAL A 23 10.76 -5.36 -6.47
N LYS A 24 12.08 -5.34 -6.63
CA LYS A 24 12.91 -4.15 -6.45
C LYS A 24 12.47 -3.00 -7.37
N TYR A 25 12.31 -3.28 -8.66
CA TYR A 25 11.86 -2.25 -9.61
C TYR A 25 10.41 -1.84 -9.36
N GLY A 26 9.52 -2.77 -8.99
CA GLY A 26 8.15 -2.46 -8.59
C GLY A 26 8.11 -1.53 -7.37
N LEU A 27 8.97 -1.76 -6.38
CA LEU A 27 9.12 -0.94 -5.19
C LEU A 27 9.57 0.49 -5.52
N ILE A 28 10.62 0.61 -6.34
CA ILE A 28 11.19 1.89 -6.77
C ILE A 28 10.17 2.66 -7.61
N MET A 29 9.53 1.98 -8.57
CA MET A 29 8.52 2.57 -9.44
C MET A 29 7.34 3.08 -8.62
N ALA A 30 6.77 2.25 -7.73
CA ALA A 30 5.64 2.67 -6.91
C ALA A 30 5.99 3.82 -5.96
N GLY A 31 7.16 3.75 -5.32
CA GLY A 31 7.60 4.78 -4.38
C GLY A 31 8.03 6.09 -5.02
N ALA A 32 8.47 6.07 -6.28
CA ALA A 32 8.80 7.30 -7.02
C ALA A 32 7.57 7.88 -7.73
N PHE A 33 6.74 7.04 -8.35
CA PHE A 33 5.66 7.49 -9.22
C PHE A 33 4.61 8.32 -8.48
N GLY A 34 4.16 7.87 -7.32
CA GLY A 34 3.19 8.61 -6.50
C GLY A 34 3.66 10.04 -6.21
N PRO A 35 4.83 10.22 -5.58
CA PRO A 35 5.35 11.53 -5.28
C PRO A 35 5.67 12.39 -6.49
N ILE A 36 6.27 11.82 -7.53
CA ILE A 36 6.57 12.54 -8.78
C ILE A 36 5.30 13.12 -9.39
N MET A 37 4.20 12.35 -9.43
CA MET A 37 2.93 12.82 -9.98
C MET A 37 2.34 13.98 -9.19
N VAL A 38 2.43 13.95 -7.85
CA VAL A 38 1.97 15.05 -6.99
C VAL A 38 2.82 16.31 -7.18
N VAL A 39 4.14 16.15 -7.31
CA VAL A 39 5.03 17.29 -7.56
C VAL A 39 4.78 17.87 -8.95
N LEU A 40 4.62 17.03 -9.97
CA LEU A 40 4.29 17.47 -11.33
C LEU A 40 2.95 18.18 -11.40
N SER A 41 1.92 17.71 -10.69
CA SER A 41 0.64 18.42 -10.65
C SER A 41 0.80 19.78 -9.96
N THR A 42 1.53 19.84 -8.84
CA THR A 42 1.79 21.09 -8.12
C THR A 42 2.54 22.10 -9.01
N VAL A 43 3.67 21.69 -9.61
CA VAL A 43 4.47 22.53 -10.51
C VAL A 43 3.66 22.94 -11.74
N GLY A 44 2.90 22.02 -12.32
CA GLY A 44 2.03 22.30 -13.47
C GLY A 44 1.01 23.39 -13.16
N THR A 45 0.35 23.32 -12.00
CA THR A 45 -0.56 24.39 -11.57
C THR A 45 0.15 25.71 -11.33
N ALA A 46 1.34 25.68 -10.73
CA ALA A 46 2.07 26.90 -10.42
C ALA A 46 2.63 27.62 -11.67
N ILE A 47 2.76 26.92 -12.80
CA ILE A 47 3.15 27.51 -14.09
C ILE A 47 1.93 28.08 -14.84
N LEU A 48 0.79 27.40 -14.78
CA LEU A 48 -0.39 27.73 -15.59
C LEU A 48 -1.29 28.80 -14.96
N VAL A 49 -1.21 28.98 -13.64
CA VAL A 49 -2.19 29.75 -12.86
C VAL A 49 -1.49 30.86 -12.07
N PRO A 50 -2.07 32.08 -12.00
CA PRO A 50 -1.52 33.17 -11.20
C PRO A 50 -1.43 32.78 -9.71
N PRO A 51 -0.41 33.26 -8.96
CA PRO A 51 -0.17 32.85 -7.58
C PRO A 51 -1.35 33.01 -6.61
N SER A 52 -2.29 33.91 -6.90
CA SER A 52 -3.49 34.16 -6.09
C SER A 52 -4.53 33.04 -6.16
N GLU A 53 -4.60 32.31 -7.27
CA GLU A 53 -5.61 31.26 -7.52
C GLU A 53 -5.09 29.85 -7.22
N ILE A 54 -3.77 29.71 -6.99
CA ILE A 54 -3.13 28.42 -6.68
C ILE A 54 -3.80 27.71 -5.48
N PRO A 55 -4.10 28.36 -4.34
CA PRO A 55 -4.71 27.68 -3.20
C PRO A 55 -6.07 27.03 -3.52
N GLU A 56 -6.88 27.67 -4.36
CA GLU A 56 -8.20 27.15 -4.75
C GLU A 56 -8.06 25.89 -5.61
N LEU A 57 -7.19 25.95 -6.63
CA LEU A 57 -6.95 24.80 -7.50
C LEU A 57 -6.25 23.65 -6.75
N MET A 58 -5.35 23.95 -5.82
CA MET A 58 -4.71 22.95 -4.97
C MET A 58 -5.71 22.32 -4.00
N GLY A 59 -6.68 23.07 -3.49
CA GLY A 59 -7.80 22.53 -2.72
C GLY A 59 -8.61 21.50 -3.52
N PHE A 60 -8.89 21.79 -4.80
CA PHE A 60 -9.55 20.85 -5.71
C PHE A 60 -8.70 19.60 -5.97
N LEU A 61 -7.39 19.75 -6.15
CA LEU A 61 -6.48 18.63 -6.44
C LEU A 61 -6.11 17.79 -5.22
N ALA A 62 -6.25 18.31 -4.00
CA ALA A 62 -5.79 17.64 -2.79
C ALA A 62 -6.39 16.22 -2.59
N PRO A 63 -7.70 15.98 -2.74
CA PRO A 63 -8.26 14.63 -2.59
C PRO A 63 -7.75 13.65 -3.67
N TYR A 64 -7.43 14.15 -4.88
CA TYR A 64 -6.80 13.35 -5.93
C TYR A 64 -5.38 12.95 -5.55
N THR A 65 -4.58 13.89 -5.03
CA THR A 65 -3.20 13.60 -4.60
C THR A 65 -3.16 12.60 -3.44
N ALA A 66 -4.08 12.73 -2.47
CA ALA A 66 -4.20 11.81 -1.34
C ALA A 66 -4.55 10.39 -1.80
N SER A 67 -5.57 10.27 -2.64
CA SER A 67 -6.03 8.99 -3.19
C SER A 67 -4.93 8.33 -4.02
N LEU A 68 -4.23 9.10 -4.86
CA LEU A 68 -3.12 8.64 -5.68
C LEU A 68 -1.96 8.10 -4.83
N LEU A 69 -1.52 8.85 -3.80
CA LEU A 69 -0.45 8.40 -2.92
C LEU A 69 -0.84 7.12 -2.16
N ALA A 70 -2.09 7.01 -1.70
CA ALA A 70 -2.59 5.82 -1.03
C ALA A 70 -2.59 4.59 -1.96
N ILE A 71 -3.07 4.76 -3.20
CA ILE A 71 -3.06 3.71 -4.24
C ILE A 71 -1.64 3.22 -4.50
N PHE A 72 -0.72 4.13 -4.80
CA PHE A 72 0.68 3.76 -5.08
C PHE A 72 1.40 3.20 -3.85
N GLY A 73 0.96 3.53 -2.64
CA GLY A 73 1.44 2.90 -1.41
C GLY A 73 0.98 1.44 -1.21
N ILE A 74 -0.24 1.09 -1.65
CA ILE A 74 -0.78 -0.28 -1.53
C ILE A 74 -0.33 -1.20 -2.67
N MET A 75 -0.03 -0.67 -3.85
CA MET A 75 0.42 -1.45 -5.01
C MET A 75 1.59 -2.41 -4.75
N PRO A 76 2.72 -1.99 -4.15
CA PRO A 76 3.83 -2.90 -3.91
C PRO A 76 3.48 -4.04 -2.94
N ALA A 77 2.44 -3.84 -2.11
CA ALA A 77 2.02 -4.83 -1.12
C ALA A 77 1.51 -6.09 -1.79
N THR A 78 0.75 -5.99 -2.89
CA THR A 78 0.28 -7.17 -3.63
C THR A 78 1.44 -7.93 -4.28
N MET A 79 2.42 -7.21 -4.80
CA MET A 79 3.56 -7.79 -5.53
C MET A 79 4.51 -8.56 -4.60
N ILE A 80 4.86 -7.97 -3.45
CA ILE A 80 5.77 -8.61 -2.49
C ILE A 80 5.09 -9.85 -1.88
N SER A 81 3.82 -9.70 -1.48
CA SER A 81 3.06 -10.80 -0.88
C SER A 81 2.72 -11.93 -1.87
N ALA A 82 2.61 -11.63 -3.17
CA ALA A 82 2.48 -12.67 -4.21
C ALA A 82 3.63 -13.67 -4.17
N ASN A 83 4.85 -13.21 -3.93
CA ASN A 83 6.05 -14.05 -3.92
C ASN A 83 6.34 -14.68 -2.55
N ALA A 84 5.58 -14.34 -1.49
CA ALA A 84 5.91 -14.70 -0.11
C ALA A 84 5.87 -16.21 0.19
N LEU A 85 4.99 -16.98 -0.45
CA LEU A 85 4.92 -18.44 -0.32
C LEU A 85 5.33 -19.15 -1.60
N VAL A 86 4.80 -18.72 -2.75
CA VAL A 86 5.07 -19.38 -4.03
C VAL A 86 6.54 -19.25 -4.45
N GLY A 87 7.23 -18.18 -4.06
CA GLY A 87 8.67 -18.02 -4.34
C GLY A 87 9.51 -19.06 -3.61
N GLU A 88 9.19 -19.35 -2.35
CA GLU A 88 9.83 -20.41 -1.57
C GLU A 88 9.45 -21.81 -2.08
N LYS A 89 8.24 -21.95 -2.61
CA LYS A 89 7.78 -23.18 -3.27
C LYS A 89 8.58 -23.45 -4.55
N GLU A 90 8.74 -22.46 -5.43
CA GLU A 90 9.55 -22.60 -6.65
C GLU A 90 11.04 -22.84 -6.35
N GLN A 91 11.54 -22.31 -5.23
CA GLN A 91 12.92 -22.51 -4.78
C GLN A 91 13.12 -23.81 -3.98
N ASN A 92 12.08 -24.62 -3.76
CA ASN A 92 12.09 -25.83 -2.93
C ASN A 92 12.57 -25.58 -1.47
N THR A 93 12.32 -24.39 -0.93
CA THR A 93 12.70 -24.01 0.45
C THR A 93 11.51 -23.99 1.41
N LEU A 94 10.30 -24.23 0.90
CA LEU A 94 9.07 -24.22 1.70
C LEU A 94 9.02 -25.38 2.72
N GLU A 95 9.44 -26.58 2.34
CA GLU A 95 9.45 -27.74 3.25
C GLU A 95 10.43 -27.55 4.44
N PRO A 96 11.71 -27.15 4.22
CA PRO A 96 12.60 -26.78 5.31
C PRO A 96 12.03 -25.70 6.24
N LEU A 97 11.33 -24.71 5.69
CA LEU A 97 10.75 -23.62 6.47
C LEU A 97 9.61 -24.10 7.38
N LEU A 98 8.75 -25.00 6.88
CA LEU A 98 7.65 -25.57 7.65
C LEU A 98 8.13 -26.53 8.75
N CYS A 99 9.32 -27.13 8.59
CA CYS A 99 9.98 -27.96 9.59
C CYS A 99 10.63 -27.17 10.73
N THR A 100 10.65 -25.83 10.66
CA THR A 100 11.20 -25.00 11.75
C THR A 100 10.31 -24.99 12.99
N PRO A 101 10.86 -24.78 14.21
CA PRO A 101 10.11 -24.68 15.47
C PRO A 101 9.37 -23.33 15.62
N LEU A 102 8.83 -22.81 14.52
CA LEU A 102 7.92 -21.66 14.47
C LEU A 102 6.48 -22.16 14.64
N THR A 103 5.57 -21.32 15.12
CA THR A 103 4.12 -21.59 15.05
C THR A 103 3.55 -21.08 13.72
N ASP A 104 2.39 -21.60 13.30
CA ASP A 104 1.68 -21.12 12.11
C ASP A 104 1.37 -19.63 12.14
N ARG A 105 1.00 -19.16 13.33
CA ARG A 105 0.74 -17.74 13.56
C ARG A 105 2.01 -16.92 13.45
N ASP A 106 3.13 -17.39 14.00
CA ASP A 106 4.41 -16.67 13.90
C ASP A 106 4.90 -16.57 12.44
N LEU A 107 4.71 -17.63 11.65
CA LEU A 107 5.07 -17.66 10.24
C LEU A 107 4.19 -16.72 9.40
N LEU A 108 2.86 -16.79 9.61
CA LEU A 108 1.90 -15.92 8.94
C LEU A 108 2.20 -14.44 9.27
N VAL A 109 2.36 -14.10 10.55
CA VAL A 109 2.68 -12.73 10.99
C VAL A 109 4.02 -12.28 10.41
N GLY A 110 5.05 -13.14 10.44
CA GLY A 110 6.35 -12.84 9.84
C GLY A 110 6.26 -12.46 8.35
N LYS A 111 5.53 -13.25 7.56
CA LYS A 111 5.33 -12.99 6.12
C LYS A 111 4.48 -11.76 5.84
N THR A 112 3.51 -11.49 6.72
CA THR A 112 2.70 -10.27 6.60
C THR A 112 3.55 -9.03 6.86
N LEU A 113 4.42 -9.07 7.88
CA LEU A 113 5.28 -7.95 8.24
C LEU A 113 6.41 -7.74 7.22
N SER A 114 7.00 -8.81 6.66
CA SER A 114 8.03 -8.67 5.61
C SER A 114 7.50 -7.92 4.40
N SER A 115 6.22 -8.15 4.05
CA SER A 115 5.57 -7.47 2.93
C SER A 115 5.05 -6.08 3.30
N ALA A 116 4.47 -5.90 4.49
CA ALA A 116 3.82 -4.65 4.87
C ALA A 116 4.82 -3.52 5.24
N ILE A 117 5.94 -3.85 5.90
CA ILE A 117 6.94 -2.86 6.33
C ILE A 117 7.48 -2.01 5.16
N PRO A 118 8.01 -2.59 4.06
CA PRO A 118 8.51 -1.77 2.95
C PRO A 118 7.41 -0.92 2.31
N CYS A 119 6.17 -1.41 2.25
CA CYS A 119 5.04 -0.65 1.72
C CYS A 119 4.67 0.55 2.61
N LEU A 120 4.70 0.39 3.94
CA LEU A 120 4.49 1.50 4.87
C LEU A 120 5.59 2.56 4.75
N VAL A 121 6.84 2.13 4.58
CA VAL A 121 7.98 3.03 4.34
C VAL A 121 7.77 3.84 3.05
N ILE A 122 7.29 3.20 1.99
CA ILE A 122 6.98 3.87 0.73
C ILE A 122 5.81 4.84 0.87
N LEU A 123 4.74 4.42 1.54
CA LEU A 123 3.57 5.25 1.77
C LEU A 123 3.95 6.52 2.54
N PHE A 124 4.53 6.37 3.73
CA PHE A 124 4.89 7.51 4.56
C PHE A 124 6.05 8.32 3.96
N GLY A 125 7.11 7.64 3.49
CA GLY A 125 8.24 8.30 2.84
C GLY A 125 7.83 9.07 1.59
N GLY A 126 6.99 8.47 0.74
CA GLY A 126 6.44 9.11 -0.44
C GLY A 126 5.61 10.34 -0.09
N THR A 127 4.75 10.25 0.93
CA THR A 127 3.93 11.39 1.36
C THR A 127 4.76 12.54 1.93
N LEU A 128 5.81 12.25 2.71
CA LEU A 128 6.75 13.25 3.19
C LEU A 128 7.51 13.92 2.05
N VAL A 129 8.00 13.14 1.08
CA VAL A 129 8.68 13.66 -0.11
C VAL A 129 7.75 14.56 -0.91
N SER A 130 6.49 14.14 -1.14
CA SER A 130 5.48 14.97 -1.80
C SER A 130 5.24 16.29 -1.08
N MET A 131 5.01 16.25 0.24
CA MET A 131 4.75 17.46 1.03
C MET A 131 5.93 18.44 0.95
N ILE A 132 7.16 17.95 1.13
CA ILE A 132 8.35 18.81 1.11
C ILE A 132 8.56 19.37 -0.30
N ALA A 133 8.55 18.52 -1.32
CA ALA A 133 8.82 18.93 -2.69
C ALA A 133 7.76 19.90 -3.23
N SER A 134 6.47 19.66 -2.96
CA SER A 134 5.39 20.57 -3.34
C SER A 134 5.52 21.93 -2.65
N ASN A 135 5.82 21.97 -1.35
CA ASN A 135 6.02 23.25 -0.64
C ASN A 135 7.27 24.01 -1.13
N VAL A 136 8.36 23.31 -1.41
CA VAL A 136 9.56 23.93 -2.01
C VAL A 136 9.22 24.52 -3.37
N ALA A 137 8.46 23.82 -4.21
CA ALA A 137 8.04 24.32 -5.52
C ALA A 137 7.19 25.59 -5.40
N LEU A 138 6.24 25.64 -4.47
CA LEU A 138 5.40 26.81 -4.22
C LEU A 138 6.22 28.02 -3.72
N LEU A 139 7.16 27.79 -2.80
CA LEU A 139 8.05 28.84 -2.26
C LEU A 139 8.91 29.48 -3.35
N LEU A 140 9.43 28.70 -4.30
CA LEU A 140 10.26 29.22 -5.40
C LEU A 140 9.50 30.19 -6.31
N ILE A 141 8.16 30.09 -6.34
CA ILE A 141 7.29 30.89 -7.19
C ILE A 141 6.64 32.05 -6.40
N GLY A 142 6.94 32.16 -5.10
CA GLY A 142 6.36 33.18 -4.22
C GLY A 142 4.87 32.95 -3.91
N ALA A 143 4.38 31.73 -4.14
CA ALA A 143 3.01 31.33 -3.83
C ALA A 143 2.87 31.00 -2.32
N PRO A 144 1.66 31.15 -1.74
CA PRO A 144 1.42 30.75 -0.36
C PRO A 144 1.64 29.24 -0.17
N LEU A 145 2.07 28.86 1.03
CA LEU A 145 2.23 27.46 1.42
C LEU A 145 0.85 26.79 1.47
N VAL A 146 0.73 25.64 0.82
CA VAL A 146 -0.49 24.83 0.82
C VAL A 146 -0.16 23.43 1.35
N LEU A 147 -1.01 22.93 2.25
CA LEU A 147 -0.89 21.58 2.76
C LEU A 147 -1.39 20.59 1.70
N ILE A 148 -0.45 19.89 1.04
CA ILE A 148 -0.74 18.89 0.02
C ILE A 148 0.02 17.60 0.38
N PRO A 149 -0.67 16.48 0.65
CA PRO A 149 -2.13 16.31 0.72
C PRO A 149 -2.80 17.16 1.81
N ASP A 150 -4.10 17.44 1.64
CA ASP A 150 -4.92 18.16 2.61
C ASP A 150 -5.08 17.37 3.92
N LEU A 151 -5.61 18.01 4.96
CA LEU A 151 -5.80 17.38 6.27
C LEU A 151 -6.67 16.10 6.22
N PRO A 152 -7.82 16.08 5.49
CA PRO A 152 -8.54 14.83 5.22
C PRO A 152 -7.69 13.79 4.48
N GLY A 153 -6.92 14.20 3.47
CA GLY A 153 -6.03 13.30 2.73
C GLY A 153 -4.97 12.65 3.60
N LEU A 154 -4.33 13.42 4.49
CA LEU A 154 -3.41 12.91 5.49
C LEU A 154 -4.09 11.91 6.43
N PHE A 155 -5.33 12.17 6.85
CA PHE A 155 -6.10 11.21 7.63
C PHE A 155 -6.25 9.88 6.88
N LEU A 156 -6.61 9.90 5.59
CA LEU A 156 -6.69 8.68 4.78
C LEU A 156 -5.36 7.93 4.73
N ILE A 157 -4.26 8.65 4.47
CA ILE A 157 -2.91 8.11 4.33
C ILE A 157 -2.40 7.50 5.64
N PHE A 158 -2.68 8.12 6.79
CA PHE A 158 -2.18 7.62 8.08
C PHE A 158 -3.06 6.55 8.72
N THR A 159 -4.30 6.39 8.26
CA THR A 159 -5.26 5.46 8.88
C THR A 159 -5.73 4.38 7.91
N ALA A 160 -6.47 4.74 6.86
CA ALA A 160 -7.08 3.77 5.95
C ALA A 160 -6.04 3.04 5.10
N ALA A 161 -5.04 3.75 4.56
CA ALA A 161 -4.03 3.14 3.70
C ALA A 161 -3.18 2.06 4.40
N PRO A 162 -2.66 2.25 5.64
CA PRO A 162 -1.97 1.21 6.39
C PRO A 162 -2.83 -0.03 6.62
N VAL A 163 -4.09 0.15 7.02
CA VAL A 163 -5.02 -0.96 7.23
C VAL A 163 -5.26 -1.73 5.93
N MET A 164 -5.36 -1.01 4.80
CA MET A 164 -5.47 -1.63 3.48
C MET A 164 -4.22 -2.40 3.07
N ILE A 165 -3.01 -1.90 3.36
CA ILE A 165 -1.76 -2.64 3.11
C ILE A 165 -1.83 -4.00 3.81
N PHE A 166 -2.20 -4.04 5.09
CA PHE A 166 -2.34 -5.31 5.82
C PHE A 166 -3.43 -6.21 5.23
N ALA A 167 -4.57 -5.64 4.83
CA ALA A 167 -5.66 -6.39 4.23
C ALA A 167 -5.25 -7.05 2.91
N VAL A 168 -4.59 -6.29 2.04
CA VAL A 168 -4.04 -6.74 0.75
C VAL A 168 -3.04 -7.87 0.95
N VAL A 169 -2.08 -7.69 1.86
CA VAL A 169 -1.04 -8.68 2.14
C VAL A 169 -1.67 -9.99 2.65
N ALA A 170 -2.64 -9.91 3.56
CA ALA A 170 -3.33 -11.10 4.07
C ALA A 170 -4.04 -11.88 2.94
N VAL A 171 -4.75 -11.19 2.04
CA VAL A 171 -5.42 -11.82 0.89
C VAL A 171 -4.40 -12.48 -0.04
N MET A 172 -3.33 -11.76 -0.38
CA MET A 172 -2.32 -12.26 -1.31
C MET A 172 -1.49 -13.41 -0.76
N ILE A 173 -1.24 -13.45 0.55
CA ILE A 173 -0.61 -14.63 1.17
C ILE A 173 -1.49 -15.87 0.98
N ILE A 174 -2.81 -15.76 1.20
CA ILE A 174 -3.74 -16.89 0.97
C ILE A 174 -3.71 -17.34 -0.49
N ILE A 175 -3.65 -16.39 -1.44
CA ILE A 175 -3.61 -16.70 -2.87
C ILE A 175 -2.28 -17.35 -3.25
N SER A 176 -1.16 -16.78 -2.79
CA SER A 176 0.19 -17.29 -3.07
C SER A 176 0.40 -18.72 -2.57
N GLY A 177 -0.25 -19.11 -1.47
CA GLY A 177 -0.19 -20.49 -0.95
C GLY A 177 -0.99 -21.51 -1.77
N LYS A 178 -1.88 -21.07 -2.67
CA LYS A 178 -2.71 -21.97 -3.50
C LYS A 178 -2.15 -22.19 -4.90
N VAL A 179 -1.30 -21.29 -5.36
CA VAL A 179 -0.71 -21.35 -6.71
C VAL A 179 0.64 -22.05 -6.67
N SER A 180 1.02 -22.68 -7.78
CA SER A 180 2.29 -23.39 -7.88
C SER A 180 3.37 -22.59 -8.59
N ARG A 181 2.99 -21.54 -9.34
CA ARG A 181 3.92 -20.69 -10.09
C ARG A 181 3.80 -19.22 -9.69
N VAL A 182 4.94 -18.54 -9.60
CA VAL A 182 5.06 -17.11 -9.28
C VAL A 182 4.28 -16.26 -10.27
N TYR A 183 4.27 -16.63 -11.55
CA TYR A 183 3.51 -15.92 -12.59
C TYR A 183 1.99 -15.89 -12.33
N GLU A 184 1.41 -17.00 -11.86
CA GLU A 184 -0.02 -17.08 -11.54
C GLU A 184 -0.38 -16.18 -10.34
N ALA A 185 0.52 -16.12 -9.34
CA ALA A 185 0.39 -15.22 -8.21
C ALA A 185 0.39 -13.75 -8.66
N TYR A 186 1.30 -13.37 -9.56
CA TYR A 186 1.35 -12.01 -10.11
C TYR A 186 0.11 -11.66 -10.93
N GLN A 187 -0.43 -12.59 -11.73
CA GLN A 187 -1.66 -12.33 -12.47
C GLN A 187 -2.85 -12.09 -11.52
N SER A 188 -2.95 -12.87 -10.44
CA SER A 188 -3.98 -12.66 -9.42
C SER A 188 -3.78 -11.36 -8.63
N SER A 189 -2.52 -10.94 -8.43
CA SER A 189 -2.18 -9.67 -7.78
C SER A 189 -2.82 -8.46 -8.47
N GLY A 190 -2.97 -8.50 -9.80
CA GLY A 190 -3.64 -7.48 -10.60
C GLY A 190 -5.14 -7.37 -10.33
N ALA A 191 -5.82 -8.50 -10.12
CA ALA A 191 -7.23 -8.50 -9.76
C ALA A 191 -7.45 -8.02 -8.33
N VAL A 192 -6.57 -8.42 -7.40
CA VAL A 192 -6.63 -7.99 -6.00
C VAL A 192 -6.39 -6.49 -5.87
N ILE A 193 -5.37 -5.93 -6.54
CA ILE A 193 -5.12 -4.48 -6.46
C ILE A 193 -6.32 -3.69 -6.97
N LEU A 194 -6.97 -4.12 -8.06
CA LEU A 194 -8.12 -3.42 -8.63
C LEU A 194 -9.29 -3.33 -7.61
N ILE A 195 -9.59 -4.43 -6.93
CA ILE A 195 -10.66 -4.48 -5.92
C ILE A 195 -10.33 -3.56 -4.74
N PHE A 196 -9.08 -3.58 -4.27
CA PHE A 196 -8.63 -2.82 -3.11
C PHE A 196 -8.36 -1.34 -3.43
N MET A 197 -8.25 -0.97 -4.71
CA MET A 197 -8.19 0.44 -5.12
C MET A 197 -9.55 1.13 -5.01
N ILE A 198 -10.67 0.43 -5.18
CA ILE A 198 -12.01 1.04 -5.23
C ILE A 198 -12.29 1.93 -4.00
N PRO A 199 -12.09 1.46 -2.75
CA PRO A 199 -12.32 2.31 -1.57
C PRO A 199 -11.38 3.51 -1.47
N MET A 200 -10.18 3.43 -2.07
CA MET A 200 -9.22 4.55 -2.06
C MET A 200 -9.66 5.70 -2.98
N ILE A 201 -10.60 5.46 -3.88
CA ILE A 201 -11.12 6.44 -4.84
C ILE A 201 -12.35 7.19 -4.27
N PHE A 202 -12.98 6.68 -3.22
CA PHE A 202 -14.18 7.28 -2.62
C PHE A 202 -14.05 8.76 -2.20
N PRO A 203 -12.89 9.26 -1.73
CA PRO A 203 -12.74 10.68 -1.40
C PRO A 203 -13.02 11.62 -2.57
N LEU A 204 -12.85 11.12 -3.81
CA LEU A 204 -13.16 11.88 -5.02
C LEU A 204 -14.65 12.15 -5.21
N ILE A 205 -15.53 11.39 -4.55
CA ILE A 205 -16.98 11.63 -4.56
C ILE A 205 -17.31 12.95 -3.85
N GLY A 206 -16.47 13.38 -2.89
CA GLY A 206 -16.64 14.66 -2.20
C GLY A 206 -16.34 15.89 -3.05
N ILE A 207 -16.03 15.72 -4.32
CA ILE A 207 -15.79 16.78 -5.28
C ILE A 207 -17.08 16.99 -6.09
N GLU A 208 -17.87 17.97 -5.68
CA GLU A 208 -19.17 18.27 -6.29
C GLU A 208 -19.03 19.49 -7.20
N GLN A 209 -19.33 19.33 -8.50
CA GLN A 209 -19.25 20.42 -9.50
C GLN A 209 -17.88 21.14 -9.55
N GLY A 210 -16.79 20.43 -9.25
CA GLY A 210 -15.44 21.00 -9.25
C GLY A 210 -15.04 21.68 -7.95
N VAL A 211 -15.88 21.65 -6.90
CA VAL A 211 -15.58 22.21 -5.59
C VAL A 211 -15.48 21.09 -4.55
N PRO A 212 -14.36 21.00 -3.81
CA PRO A 212 -14.22 20.01 -2.74
C PRO A 212 -15.12 20.39 -1.56
N ASN A 213 -16.08 19.52 -1.22
CA ASN A 213 -16.90 19.65 -0.02
C ASN A 213 -16.20 18.95 1.15
N PRO A 214 -15.65 19.68 2.14
CA PRO A 214 -14.85 19.08 3.22
C PRO A 214 -15.63 18.03 4.01
N THR A 215 -16.93 18.25 4.22
CA THR A 215 -17.79 17.35 4.99
C THR A 215 -17.93 15.99 4.32
N VAL A 216 -18.12 15.98 3.00
CA VAL A 216 -18.27 14.75 2.22
C VAL A 216 -16.93 14.02 2.11
N ILE A 217 -15.81 14.74 1.97
CA ILE A 217 -14.46 14.16 1.94
C ILE A 217 -14.13 13.48 3.29
N TRP A 218 -14.45 14.12 4.42
CA TRP A 218 -14.28 13.49 5.73
C TRP A 218 -15.15 12.25 5.90
N LEU A 219 -16.42 12.31 5.49
CA LEU A 219 -17.34 11.17 5.56
C LEU A 219 -16.83 10.00 4.70
N THR A 220 -16.42 10.26 3.46
CA THR A 220 -15.90 9.24 2.55
C THR A 220 -14.59 8.65 3.06
N ASN A 221 -13.69 9.44 3.64
CA ASN A 221 -12.48 8.93 4.31
C ASN A 221 -12.81 8.00 5.49
N LEU A 222 -13.80 8.35 6.31
CA LEU A 222 -14.27 7.51 7.41
C LEU A 222 -14.89 6.21 6.88
N LEU A 223 -15.69 6.28 5.81
CA LEU A 223 -16.23 5.09 5.15
C LEU A 223 -15.13 4.19 4.59
N THR A 224 -14.12 4.78 3.95
CA THR A 224 -12.94 4.07 3.44
C THR A 224 -12.17 3.38 4.56
N LEU A 225 -11.99 4.03 5.71
CA LEU A 225 -11.42 3.40 6.91
C LEU A 225 -12.26 2.20 7.37
N MET A 226 -13.59 2.36 7.48
CA MET A 226 -14.47 1.28 7.92
C MET A 226 -14.41 0.08 6.98
N ILE A 227 -14.42 0.33 5.67
CA ILE A 227 -14.25 -0.70 4.65
C ILE A 227 -12.89 -1.38 4.79
N ALA A 228 -11.81 -0.61 4.97
CA ALA A 228 -10.47 -1.15 5.18
C ALA A 228 -10.39 -2.06 6.41
N VAL A 229 -10.98 -1.65 7.53
CA VAL A 229 -11.02 -2.44 8.77
C VAL A 229 -11.83 -3.72 8.58
N VAL A 230 -12.97 -3.66 7.90
CA VAL A 230 -13.78 -4.85 7.57
C VAL A 230 -13.00 -5.79 6.67
N LEU A 231 -12.40 -5.28 5.59
CA LEU A 231 -11.59 -6.09 4.66
C LEU A 231 -10.41 -6.74 5.37
N PHE A 232 -9.70 -6.00 6.24
CA PHE A 232 -8.61 -6.54 7.04
C PHE A 232 -9.10 -7.61 8.02
N SER A 233 -10.18 -7.36 8.75
CA SER A 233 -10.70 -8.30 9.74
C SER A 233 -11.15 -9.61 9.08
N VAL A 234 -11.83 -9.52 7.94
CA VAL A 234 -12.28 -10.67 7.17
C VAL A 234 -11.09 -11.41 6.55
N SER A 235 -10.15 -10.71 5.91
CA SER A 235 -9.00 -11.36 5.29
C SER A 235 -8.09 -12.02 6.33
N TRP A 236 -7.90 -11.39 7.48
CA TRP A 236 -7.13 -11.93 8.60
C TRP A 236 -7.79 -13.17 9.22
N ALA A 237 -9.11 -13.14 9.43
CA ALA A 237 -9.86 -14.30 9.93
C ALA A 237 -9.76 -15.49 8.96
N ILE A 238 -9.88 -15.24 7.65
CA ILE A 238 -9.72 -16.28 6.62
C ILE A 238 -8.28 -16.80 6.61
N ALA A 239 -7.28 -15.91 6.73
CA ALA A 239 -5.88 -16.30 6.75
C ALA A 239 -5.59 -17.24 7.92
N LEU A 240 -6.00 -16.88 9.14
CA LEU A 240 -5.83 -17.73 10.33
C LEU A 240 -6.56 -19.07 10.22
N GLY A 241 -7.75 -19.10 9.61
CA GLY A 241 -8.53 -20.33 9.47
C GLY A 241 -8.04 -21.26 8.35
N ARG A 242 -7.40 -20.72 7.30
CA ARG A 242 -6.92 -21.50 6.14
C ARG A 242 -5.44 -21.84 6.20
N PHE A 243 -4.67 -21.19 7.06
CA PHE A 243 -3.26 -21.50 7.25
C PHE A 243 -3.14 -22.80 8.03
N ASN A 244 -3.03 -23.91 7.31
CA ASN A 244 -2.79 -25.23 7.89
C ASN A 244 -1.60 -25.89 7.20
N ARG A 245 -0.55 -26.22 7.95
CA ARG A 245 0.74 -26.73 7.43
C ARG A 245 0.55 -27.95 6.53
N ASP A 246 -0.24 -28.90 7.00
CA ASP A 246 -0.42 -30.19 6.33
C ASP A 246 -0.95 -30.03 4.92
N LYS A 247 -1.82 -29.03 4.72
CA LYS A 247 -2.40 -28.74 3.41
C LYS A 247 -1.41 -28.04 2.48
N LEU A 248 -0.54 -27.18 3.02
CA LEU A 248 0.54 -26.54 2.25
C LEU A 248 1.60 -27.55 1.82
N ILE A 249 1.95 -28.51 2.68
CA ILE A 249 2.91 -29.59 2.38
C ILE A 249 2.37 -30.49 1.27
N SER A 250 1.08 -30.82 1.27
CA SER A 250 0.47 -31.63 0.21
C SER A 250 0.41 -30.99 -1.19
N MET A 251 0.68 -29.68 -1.28
CA MET A 251 0.65 -28.93 -2.53
C MET A 251 2.03 -28.71 -3.15
N VAL A 252 3.12 -28.94 -2.40
CA VAL A 252 4.50 -28.94 -2.91
C VAL A 252 4.72 -30.18 -3.76
#